data_AF-A0A9E3JUZ7-F1
#
_entry.id   AF-A0A9E3JUZ7-F1
#
_cell.length_a   1.000
_cell.length_b   1.000
_cell.length_c   1.000
_cell.angle_alpha   90.00
_cell.angle_beta   90.00
_cell.angle_gamma   90.00
#
_symmetry.space_group_name_H-M   'P 1'
#
loop_
_entity.id
_entity.type
_entity.pdbx_description
1 polymer ?
#
loop_
_entity_poly.entity_id
_entity_poly.type
_entity_poly.pdbx_seq_one_letter_code
_entity_poly.pdbx_strand_id
1 'polypeptide(L)' 'MSQSQPLSLHVPEPTGRPGCKTDFSYLDIHAAGTTPRPPVDVRYQDTAELAAGMIRVLDDVDDAVGPWDPGLDR' A
#
# COMPACT_ATOMS: atom_id res chain seq x y z
N MET A 1 8.14 43.22 -13.07
CA MET A 1 7.16 42.59 -12.16
C MET A 1 7.43 41.09 -12.19
N SER A 2 7.73 40.49 -11.04
CA SER A 2 8.03 39.05 -10.94
C SER A 2 6.80 38.24 -11.37
N GLN A 3 6.92 37.47 -12.45
CA GLN A 3 5.86 36.56 -12.91
C GLN A 3 5.90 35.27 -12.06
N SER A 4 5.34 35.33 -10.85
CA SER A 4 5.07 34.13 -10.05
C SER A 4 3.58 33.83 -10.10
N GLN A 5 3.21 32.57 -10.35
CA GLN A 5 1.80 32.16 -10.35
C GLN A 5 1.16 32.39 -8.96
N PRO A 6 -0.14 32.79 -8.92
CA PRO A 6 -0.87 32.91 -7.66
C PRO A 6 -0.93 31.57 -6.91
N LEU A 7 -0.83 31.61 -5.58
CA LEU A 7 -1.05 30.45 -4.73
C LEU A 7 -2.51 29.98 -4.82
N SER A 8 -2.74 28.69 -4.66
CA SER A 8 -4.08 28.08 -4.60
C SER A 8 -4.23 27.18 -3.38
N LEU A 9 -5.47 27.02 -2.92
CA LEU A 9 -5.81 26.05 -1.88
C LEU A 9 -6.05 24.69 -2.54
N HIS A 10 -5.30 23.67 -2.13
CA HIS A 10 -5.54 22.30 -2.57
C HIS A 10 -6.59 21.63 -1.68
N VAL A 11 -7.68 21.16 -2.30
CA VAL A 11 -8.71 20.34 -1.66
C VAL A 11 -8.75 18.99 -2.40
N PRO A 12 -8.30 17.88 -1.79
CA PRO A 12 -8.32 16.58 -2.44
C PRO A 12 -9.75 16.13 -2.75
N GLU A 13 -9.93 15.55 -3.94
CA GLU A 13 -11.18 14.94 -4.34
C GLU A 13 -10.98 13.44 -4.59
N PRO A 14 -11.89 12.57 -4.12
CA PRO A 14 -11.87 11.17 -4.50
C PRO A 14 -12.12 11.02 -6.00
N THR A 15 -11.53 9.99 -6.58
CA THR A 15 -11.70 9.65 -8.00
C THR A 15 -13.15 9.29 -8.36
N GLY A 16 -13.94 8.82 -7.38
CA GLY A 16 -15.33 8.39 -7.55
C GLY A 16 -16.32 9.20 -6.71
N ARG A 17 -17.47 9.52 -7.31
CA ARG A 17 -18.65 10.16 -6.71
C ARG A 17 -19.90 9.30 -7.00
N PRO A 18 -21.08 9.55 -6.39
CA PRO A 18 -22.29 8.81 -6.72
C PRO A 18 -22.57 8.82 -8.24
N GLY A 19 -22.73 7.62 -8.83
CA GLY A 19 -22.92 7.45 -10.27
C GLY A 19 -21.62 7.29 -11.10
N CYS A 20 -20.45 7.43 -10.49
CA CYS A 20 -19.14 7.22 -11.12
C CYS A 20 -18.45 5.96 -10.57
N LYS A 21 -17.52 5.40 -11.35
CA LYS A 21 -16.60 4.36 -10.86
C LYS A 21 -15.41 5.00 -10.16
N THR A 22 -15.04 4.48 -8.99
CA THR A 22 -13.79 4.83 -8.31
C THR A 22 -12.61 4.21 -9.06
N ASP A 23 -11.52 4.96 -9.18
CA ASP A 23 -10.22 4.42 -9.58
C ASP A 23 -9.42 4.10 -8.32
N PHE A 24 -9.00 2.85 -8.17
CA PHE A 24 -8.22 2.38 -7.03
C PHE A 24 -6.71 2.45 -7.27
N SER A 25 -6.25 3.02 -8.39
CA SER A 25 -4.82 3.18 -8.72
C SER A 25 -4.01 3.96 -7.69
N TYR A 26 -4.67 4.72 -6.81
CA TYR A 26 -4.01 5.42 -5.68
C TYR A 26 -3.56 4.46 -4.56
N LEU A 27 -4.02 3.21 -4.58
CA LEU A 27 -3.55 2.16 -3.69
C LEU A 27 -2.38 1.43 -4.36
N ASP A 28 -1.22 1.46 -3.71
CA ASP A 28 -0.07 0.65 -4.12
C ASP A 28 -0.26 -0.79 -3.62
N ILE A 29 -0.90 -1.62 -4.45
CA ILE A 29 -1.20 -3.02 -4.10
C ILE A 29 -0.04 -3.90 -4.56
N HIS A 30 0.72 -4.40 -3.58
CA HIS A 30 1.84 -5.31 -3.81
C HIS A 30 1.34 -6.74 -4.06
N ALA A 31 2.11 -7.51 -4.82
CA ALA A 31 1.84 -8.93 -5.00
C ALA A 31 1.94 -9.67 -3.66
N ALA A 32 1.17 -10.75 -3.49
CA ALA A 32 1.22 -11.54 -2.27
C ALA A 32 2.64 -12.10 -2.04
N GLY A 33 3.07 -12.11 -0.78
CA GLY A 33 4.34 -12.68 -0.36
C GLY A 33 5.60 -11.88 -0.71
N THR A 34 5.50 -10.71 -1.35
CA THR A 34 6.69 -9.89 -1.70
C THR A 34 7.27 -9.16 -0.50
N THR A 35 6.42 -8.69 0.42
CA THR A 35 6.83 -7.91 1.58
C THR A 35 7.59 -8.78 2.59
N PRO A 36 8.82 -8.41 3.00
CA PRO A 36 9.62 -9.20 3.92
C PRO A 36 8.98 -9.28 5.32
N ARG A 37 9.31 -10.33 6.06
CA ARG A 37 8.97 -10.48 7.48
C ARG A 37 10.23 -10.29 8.32
N PRO A 38 10.53 -9.06 8.77
CA PRO A 38 11.69 -8.85 9.63
C PRO A 38 11.48 -9.47 11.02
N PRO A 39 12.57 -9.63 11.81
CA PRO A 39 12.49 -9.99 13.22
C PRO A 39 11.61 -9.03 14.04
N VAL A 40 11.03 -9.51 15.13
CA VAL A 40 10.15 -8.72 16.01
C VAL A 40 10.88 -7.59 16.75
N ASP A 41 12.20 -7.68 16.84
CA ASP A 41 13.11 -6.71 17.47
C ASP A 41 13.81 -5.80 16.44
N VAL A 42 13.35 -5.79 15.18
CA VAL A 42 13.85 -4.89 14.13
C VAL A 42 13.75 -3.43 14.56
N ARG A 43 14.74 -2.63 14.19
CA ARG A 43 14.74 -1.19 14.48
C ARG A 43 13.75 -0.49 13.54
N TYR A 44 13.07 0.53 14.06
CA TYR A 44 12.05 1.27 13.27
C TYR A 44 12.62 1.91 11.99
N GLN A 45 13.91 2.26 11.94
CA GLN A 45 14.53 2.82 10.74
C GLN A 45 14.57 1.81 9.58
N ASP A 46 14.63 0.52 9.92
CA ASP A 46 14.72 -0.57 8.96
C ASP A 46 13.31 -1.03 8.48
N THR A 47 12.23 -0.42 8.97
CA THR A 47 10.83 -0.77 8.60
C THR A 47 10.20 0.20 7.60
N ALA A 48 10.96 1.12 7.01
CA ALA A 48 10.43 2.12 6.08
C ALA A 48 9.72 1.48 4.87
N GLU A 49 10.25 0.37 4.37
CA GLU A 49 9.65 -0.39 3.26
C GLU A 49 8.29 -1.00 3.65
N LEU A 50 8.14 -1.47 4.90
CA LEU A 50 6.85 -2.01 5.37
C LEU A 50 5.76 -0.93 5.44
N ALA A 51 6.14 0.32 5.70
CA ALA A 51 5.20 1.43 5.82
C ALA A 51 4.65 1.90 4.45
N ALA A 52 5.43 1.71 3.39
CA ALA A 52 5.01 2.01 2.01
C ALA A 52 4.45 0.77 1.29
N GLY A 53 4.74 -0.42 1.79
CA GLY A 53 4.34 -1.70 1.20
C GLY A 53 2.98 -2.22 1.68
N MET A 54 2.70 -3.47 1.32
CA MET A 54 1.50 -4.20 1.75
C MET A 54 1.87 -5.63 2.17
N ILE A 55 1.59 -5.98 3.43
CA ILE A 55 1.70 -7.37 3.89
C ILE A 55 0.45 -8.12 3.43
N ARG A 56 0.62 -8.98 2.43
CA ARG A 56 -0.43 -9.82 1.85
C ARG A 56 0.06 -11.27 1.78
N VAL A 57 -0.73 -12.20 2.32
CA VAL A 57 -0.39 -13.64 2.40
C VAL A 57 -1.10 -14.43 1.30
N LEU A 58 -2.41 -14.22 1.12
CA LEU A 58 -3.19 -14.93 0.11
C LEU A 58 -3.02 -14.25 -1.25
N ASP A 59 -2.64 -15.02 -2.26
CA ASP A 59 -2.57 -14.57 -3.64
C ASP A 59 -3.96 -14.50 -4.31
N ASP A 60 -4.02 -14.38 -5.63
CA ASP A 60 -5.28 -14.23 -6.37
C ASP A 60 -6.02 -15.57 -6.57
N VAL A 61 -5.40 -16.71 -6.22
CA VAL A 61 -5.99 -18.06 -6.26
C VAL A 61 -6.18 -18.67 -4.87
N ASP A 62 -6.10 -17.82 -3.83
CA ASP A 62 -6.25 -18.16 -2.41
C ASP A 62 -5.12 -19.04 -1.83
N ASP A 63 -3.95 -19.09 -2.47
CA ASP A 63 -2.78 -19.78 -1.94
C ASP A 63 -2.01 -18.87 -0.96
N ALA A 64 -1.60 -19.42 0.19
CA ALA A 64 -0.76 -18.72 1.15
C ALA A 64 0.70 -18.71 0.68
N VAL A 65 1.28 -17.53 0.50
CA VAL A 65 2.63 -17.36 -0.06
C VAL A 65 3.51 -16.39 0.73
N GLY A 66 4.82 -16.58 0.60
CA GLY A 66 5.85 -15.67 1.12
C GLY A 66 6.16 -15.83 2.61
N PRO A 67 6.99 -14.93 3.17
CA PRO A 67 7.58 -15.10 4.50
C PRO A 67 6.58 -14.90 5.65
N TRP A 68 5.39 -14.37 5.34
CA TRP A 68 4.30 -14.14 6.28
C TRP A 68 3.31 -15.30 6.36
N ASP A 69 3.45 -16.34 5.52
CA ASP A 69 2.66 -17.58 5.67
C ASP A 69 2.92 -18.21 7.06
N PRO A 70 1.89 -18.36 7.92
CA PRO A 70 2.05 -18.96 9.24
C PRO A 70 2.10 -20.50 9.22
N GLY A 71 1.85 -21.15 8.07
CA GLY A 71 1.79 -22.61 7.99
C GLY A 71 0.67 -23.21 8.85
N LEU A 72 -0.52 -22.59 8.82
CA LEU A 72 -1.65 -23.02 9.64
C LEU A 72 -2.16 -24.38 9.16
N ASP A 73 -2.35 -25.31 10.11
CA ASP A 73 -3.10 -26.53 9.87
C ASP A 73 -4.58 -26.20 9.64
N ARG A 74 -5.23 -26.98 8.78
CA ARG A 74 -6.65 -26.84 8.43
C ARG A 74 -7.58 -27.40 9.50
#